data_AF-A0A6B3FL96-F1
#
_entry.id   AF-A0A6B3FL96-F1
#
_cell.length_a   1.000
_cell.length_b   1.000
_cell.length_c   1.000
_cell.angle_alpha   90.00
_cell.angle_beta   90.00
_cell.angle_gamma   90.00
#
_symmetry.space_group_name_H-M   'P 1'
#
loop_
_entity.id
_entity.type
_entity.pdbx_description
1 polymer ?
#
loop_
_entity_poly.entity_id
_entity_poly.type
_entity_poly.pdbx_seq_one_letter_code
_entity_poly.pdbx_strand_id
1 'polypeptide(L)' 'LAGDRVPRAVLLVLEYNPAALFINLMRYALIDSYTWDQLPPLAWAAAAGWALLCGVAGFVYFWKAEETYGRG' A
#
# COMPACT_ATOMS: atom_id res chain seq x y z
N LEU A 1 -4.40 19.21 -0.40
CA LEU A 1 -5.10 18.78 -1.64
C LEU A 1 -6.60 19.14 -1.65
N ALA A 2 -7.10 19.87 -0.63
CA ALA A 2 -8.51 20.29 -0.51
C ALA A 2 -8.87 21.44 -1.47
N GLY A 3 -8.86 21.15 -2.77
CA GLY A 3 -9.46 21.99 -3.79
C GLY A 3 -10.20 21.08 -4.75
N ASP A 4 -11.39 21.49 -5.18
CA ASP A 4 -12.38 20.80 -6.02
C ASP A 4 -11.87 20.31 -7.41
N ARG A 5 -10.55 20.25 -7.60
CA ARG A 5 -9.86 19.94 -8.86
C ARG A 5 -9.58 18.46 -9.04
N VAL A 6 -9.68 17.65 -7.98
CA VAL A 6 -9.31 16.24 -8.03
C VAL A 6 -10.52 15.37 -7.71
N PRO A 7 -10.97 14.50 -8.63
CA PRO A 7 -12.07 13.58 -8.36
C PRO A 7 -11.78 12.73 -7.12
N ARG A 8 -12.81 12.48 -6.30
CA ARG A 8 -12.68 11.73 -5.04
C ARG A 8 -12.01 10.36 -5.22
N ALA A 9 -12.30 9.68 -6.33
CA ALA A 9 -11.67 8.40 -6.65
C ALA A 9 -10.14 8.53 -6.81
N VAL A 10 -9.66 9.58 -7.47
CA VAL A 10 -8.23 9.83 -7.66
C VAL A 10 -7.56 10.14 -6.33
N LEU A 11 -8.23 10.91 -5.47
CA LEU A 11 -7.73 11.20 -4.13
C LEU A 11 -7.58 9.92 -3.29
N LEU A 12 -8.58 9.03 -3.31
CA LEU A 12 -8.51 7.73 -2.64
C LEU A 12 -7.36 6.86 -3.17
N VAL A 13 -7.18 6.79 -4.49
CA VAL A 13 -6.09 6.03 -5.11
C VAL A 13 -4.72 6.57 -4.68
N LEU A 14 -4.57 7.90 -4.59
CA LEU A 14 -3.33 8.52 -4.15
C LEU A 14 -3.05 8.29 -2.67
N GLU A 15 -4.06 8.40 -1.80
CA GLU A 15 -3.93 8.16 -0.36
C GLU A 15 -3.61 6.69 -0.04
N TYR A 16 -4.21 5.75 -0.77
CA TYR A 16 -4.03 4.31 -0.58
C TYR A 16 -3.01 3.67 -1.53
N ASN A 17 -2.24 4.47 -2.27
CA ASN A 17 -1.08 4.00 -3.02
C ASN A 17 -0.09 3.33 -2.05
N PRO A 18 0.39 2.10 -2.31
CA PRO A 18 1.25 1.37 -1.38
C PRO A 18 2.51 2.18 -1.01
N ALA A 19 3.18 2.81 -1.97
CA ALA A 19 4.39 3.59 -1.70
C ALA A 19 4.10 4.77 -0.77
N ALA A 20 3.06 5.56 -1.06
CA ALA A 20 2.67 6.71 -0.23
C ALA A 20 2.22 6.26 1.16
N LEU A 21 1.46 5.17 1.23
CA LEU A 21 0.93 4.63 2.48
C LEU A 21 2.04 4.17 3.42
N PHE A 22 3.01 3.41 2.93
CA PHE A 22 4.16 2.98 3.73
C PHE A 22 5.03 4.16 4.15
N ILE A 23 5.25 5.17 3.28
CA ILE A 23 5.98 6.39 3.66
C ILE A 23 5.26 7.13 4.79
N ASN A 24 3.94 7.30 4.71
CA ASN A 24 3.18 7.99 5.75
C ASN A 24 3.17 7.21 7.07
N LEU A 25 3.15 5.87 7.03
CA LEU A 25 3.31 5.05 8.24
C LEU A 25 4.71 5.19 8.84
N MET A 26 5.76 5.23 8.03
CA MET A 26 7.12 5.49 8.53
C MET A 26 7.23 6.89 9.16
N ARG A 27 6.61 7.91 8.56
CA ARG A 27 6.56 9.26 9.15
C ARG A 27 5.82 9.25 10.47
N TYR A 28 4.65 8.61 10.53
CA TYR A 28 3.89 8.44 11.76
C TYR A 28 4.71 7.72 12.86
N ALA A 29 5.51 6.72 12.50
CA ALA A 29 6.33 5.99 13.46
C ALA A 29 7.60 6.72 13.92
N LEU A 30 8.12 7.66 13.11
CA LEU A 30 9.45 8.26 13.31
C LEU A 30 9.43 9.77 13.59
N ILE A 31 8.31 10.45 13.35
CA ILE A 31 8.18 11.90 13.47
C ILE A 31 7.02 12.20 14.43
N ASP A 32 7.34 12.68 15.63
CA ASP A 32 6.34 12.95 16.68
C ASP A 32 5.28 13.99 16.30
N SER A 33 5.62 14.93 15.41
CA SER A 33 4.68 15.92 14.90
C SER A 33 3.73 15.38 13.81
N TYR A 34 3.94 14.14 13.36
CA TYR A 34 3.08 13.48 12.39
C TYR A 34 2.08 12.56 13.11
N THR A 35 0.84 13.01 13.25
CA THR A 35 -0.19 12.34 14.05
C THR A 35 -1.18 11.54 13.21
N TRP A 36 -2.05 10.79 13.89
CA TRP A 36 -3.12 10.01 13.29
C TRP A 36 -4.07 10.80 12.39
N ASP A 37 -4.28 12.10 12.67
CA ASP A 37 -5.19 12.95 11.89
C ASP A 37 -4.72 13.17 10.44
N GLN A 38 -3.43 12.89 10.17
CA GLN A 38 -2.82 13.00 8.85
C GLN A 38 -2.75 11.65 8.11
N LEU A 39 -3.23 10.57 8.72
CA LEU A 39 -3.32 9.25 8.10
C LEU A 39 -4.73 8.99 7.55
N PRO A 40 -4.86 8.28 6.42
CA PRO A 40 -6.14 7.73 6.00
C PRO A 40 -6.74 6.85 7.11
N PRO A 41 -8.06 6.87 7.34
CA PRO A 41 -8.69 6.17 8.48
C PRO A 41 -8.40 4.66 8.56
N LEU A 42 -8.15 4.03 7.42
CA LEU A 42 -7.84 2.60 7.31
C LEU A 42 -6.38 2.32 6.94
N ALA A 43 -5.45 3.24 7.26
CA ALA A 43 -4.07 3.15 6.80
C ALA A 43 -3.39 1.81 7.14
N TRP A 44 -3.51 1.35 8.40
CA TRP A 44 -2.91 0.07 8.82
C TRP A 44 -3.57 -1.14 8.16
N ALA A 45 -4.90 -1.15 8.04
CA ALA A 45 -5.61 -2.23 7.36
C ALA A 45 -5.24 -2.29 5.88
N ALA A 46 -5.13 -1.14 5.22
CA ALA A 46 -4.69 -1.07 3.83
C ALA A 46 -3.22 -1.48 3.66
N ALA A 47 -2.34 -1.13 4.59
CA ALA A 47 -0.94 -1.55 4.54
C ALA A 47 -0.80 -3.06 4.72
N ALA A 48 -1.55 -3.64 5.65
CA ALA A 48 -1.65 -5.10 5.80
C ALA A 48 -2.23 -5.75 4.55
N GLY A 49 -3.27 -5.16 3.95
CA GLY A 49 -3.85 -5.61 2.69
C GLY A 49 -2.83 -5.62 1.54
N TRP A 50 -2.02 -4.57 1.40
CA TRP A 50 -0.95 -4.50 0.40
C TRP A 50 0.17 -5.51 0.68
N ALA A 51 0.56 -5.69 1.95
CA ALA A 51 1.58 -6.67 2.32
C ALA A 51 1.12 -8.09 1.97
N LEU A 52 -0.13 -8.43 2.29
CA LEU A 52 -0.73 -9.71 1.94
C LEU A 52 -0.86 -9.87 0.41
N LEU A 53 -1.35 -8.85 -0.28
CA LEU A 53 -1.52 -8.89 -1.73
C LEU A 53 -0.19 -9.12 -2.44
N CYS A 54 0.85 -8.33 -2.11
CA CYS A 54 2.18 -8.51 -2.69
C CYS A 54 2.80 -9.86 -2.30
N GLY A 55 2.63 -10.29 -1.05
CA GLY A 55 3.11 -11.58 -0.57
C GLY A 55 2.47 -12.76 -1.32
N VAL A 56 1.14 -12.78 -1.44
CA VAL A 56 0.41 -13.83 -2.15
C VAL A 56 0.64 -13.76 -3.65
N ALA A 57 0.57 -12.57 -4.26
CA ALA A 57 0.80 -12.41 -5.69
C ALA A 57 2.23 -12.82 -6.07
N GLY A 58 3.22 -12.39 -5.29
CA GLY A 58 4.61 -12.82 -5.45
C GLY A 58 4.74 -14.33 -5.29
N PHE A 59 4.20 -14.90 -4.21
CA PHE A 59 4.21 -16.33 -3.97
C PHE A 59 3.63 -17.13 -5.14
N VAL A 60 2.43 -16.77 -5.62
CA VAL A 60 1.77 -17.47 -6.74
C VAL A 60 2.55 -17.30 -8.04
N TYR A 61 3.08 -16.11 -8.32
CA TYR A 61 3.87 -15.85 -9.53
C TYR A 61 5.15 -16.71 -9.56
N PHE A 62 5.91 -16.72 -8.45
CA PHE A 62 7.14 -17.49 -8.36
C PHE A 62 6.89 -19.00 -8.28
N TRP A 63 5.80 -19.44 -7.63
CA TRP A 63 5.41 -20.85 -7.62
C TRP A 63 5.10 -21.38 -9.03
N LYS A 64 4.35 -20.61 -9.83
CA LYS A 64 4.12 -20.95 -11.25
C LYS A 64 5.40 -20.96 -12.08
N ALA A 65 6.32 -20.04 -11.80
CA ALA A 65 7.61 -20.00 -12.49
C ALA A 65 8.46 -21.24 -12.18
N GLU A 66 8.45 -21.73 -10.95
CA GLU A 66 9.13 -22.97 -10.54
C GLU A 66 8.70 -24.18 -11.39
N GLU A 67 7.41 -24.31 -11.71
CA GLU A 67 6.91 -25.37 -12.60
C GLU A 67 7.46 -25.29 -14.04
N THR A 68 7.88 -24.10 -14.48
CA THR A 68 8.41 -23.85 -15.83
C THR A 68 9.91 -24.14 -15.91
N TYR A 69 10.64 -24.04 -14.79
CA TYR A 69 12.04 -24.43 -14.71
C TYR A 69 12.26 -25.92 -14.39
N GLY A 70 11.25 -26.59 -13.80
CA GLY A 70 11.35 -27.95 -13.26
C GLY A 70 10.79 -29.09 -14.13
N ARG A 71 10.32 -28.82 -15.36
CA ARG A 71 9.87 -29.87 -16.28
C ARG A 71 10.67 -29.84 -17.59
N GLY A 72 11.82 -30.51 -17.55
CA GLY A 72 12.20 -31.35 -18.69
C GLY A 72 11.29 -32.57 -18.77
#